data_AF-A0A929DW77-F1
#
_entry.id   AF-A0A929DW77-F1
#
_cell.length_a   1.000
_cell.length_b   1.000
_cell.length_c   1.000
_cell.angle_alpha   90.00
_cell.angle_beta   90.00
_cell.angle_gamma   90.00
#
_symmetry.space_group_name_H-M   'P 1'
#
loop_
_entity.id
_entity.type
_entity.pdbx_description
1 polymer ?
#
loop_
_entity_poly.entity_id
_entity_poly.type
_entity_poly.pdbx_seq_one_letter_code
_entity_poly.pdbx_strand_id
1 'polypeptide(L)'
;GYNRKYYKIPIVLAAIGGAGYAISYSSKQYEFYSKEYANNPDDLAERYLRYWRRNMELSYIAMIAVYALQVVDAYVDAQLYSWDVNEDLSMGISPSLQPLMVPGSLTGQSFGLTCSFKLKR
;
A
#
# COMPACT_ATOMS: atom_id res chain seq x y z
N GLY A 1 10.91 13.04 -10.64
CA GLY A 1 9.47 13.43 -10.59
C GLY A 1 8.77 12.72 -9.43
N TYR A 2 7.67 13.26 -8.88
CA TYR A 2 6.96 12.73 -7.70
C TYR A 2 6.41 11.31 -7.99
N ASN A 3 7.21 10.28 -7.68
CA ASN A 3 6.90 8.88 -7.95
C ASN A 3 5.82 8.40 -6.97
N ARG A 4 4.56 8.55 -7.37
CA ARG A 4 3.42 8.07 -6.59
C ARG A 4 3.35 6.55 -6.65
N LYS A 5 3.88 5.87 -5.63
CA LYS A 5 3.68 4.42 -5.38
C LYS A 5 2.23 4.13 -4.97
N TYR A 6 1.27 4.41 -5.87
CA TYR A 6 -0.17 4.23 -5.65
C TYR A 6 -0.60 2.77 -5.50
N TYR A 7 0.18 1.83 -6.04
CA TYR A 7 -0.11 0.41 -5.97
C TYR A 7 -0.11 -0.14 -4.53
N LYS A 8 0.46 0.58 -3.56
CA LYS A 8 0.43 0.21 -2.14
C LYS A 8 -0.87 0.62 -1.42
N ILE A 9 -1.67 1.53 -2.00
CA ILE A 9 -2.91 2.04 -1.39
C ILE A 9 -3.94 0.94 -1.09
N PRO A 10 -4.24 0.00 -2.02
CA PRO A 10 -5.25 -1.02 -1.76
C PRO A 10 -4.87 -1.93 -0.58
N ILE A 11 -3.58 -2.23 -0.41
CA ILE A 11 -3.07 -3.09 0.65
C ILE A 11 -3.20 -2.39 2.00
N VAL A 12 -2.84 -1.10 2.07
CA VAL A 12 -2.99 -0.29 3.28
C VAL A 12 -4.48 -0.14 3.66
N LEU A 13 -5.35 0.14 2.70
CA LEU A 13 -6.80 0.23 2.93
C LEU A 13 -7.39 -1.09 3.40
N ALA A 14 -6.99 -2.21 2.80
CA ALA A 14 -7.44 -3.55 3.21
C ALA A 14 -6.96 -3.88 4.63
N ALA A 15 -5.72 -3.54 4.99
CA ALA A 15 -5.20 -3.73 6.34
C ALA A 15 -5.96 -2.89 7.39
N ILE A 16 -6.21 -1.61 7.10
CA ILE A 16 -7.00 -0.72 7.98
C ILE A 16 -8.44 -1.24 8.12
N GLY A 17 -9.08 -1.61 7.01
CA GLY A 17 -10.44 -2.14 7.01
C GLY A 17 -10.57 -3.45 7.78
N GLY A 18 -9.63 -4.39 7.57
CA GLY A 18 -9.60 -5.68 8.27
C GLY A 18 -9.36 -5.54 9.77
N ALA A 19 -8.40 -4.69 10.17
CA ALA A 19 -8.15 -4.39 11.58
C ALA A 19 -9.38 -3.75 12.24
N GLY A 20 -9.97 -2.74 11.60
CA GLY A 20 -11.18 -2.08 12.09
C GLY A 20 -12.36 -3.03 12.26
N TYR A 21 -12.55 -3.96 11.32
CA TYR A 21 -13.60 -4.99 11.41
C TYR A 21 -13.37 -5.95 12.59
N ALA A 22 -12.15 -6.46 12.77
CA ALA A 22 -11.81 -7.38 13.84
C ALA A 22 -12.04 -6.77 15.23
N ILE A 23 -11.72 -5.49 15.40
CA ILE A 23 -11.98 -4.74 16.64
C ILE A 23 -13.48 -4.57 16.85
N SER A 24 -14.20 -4.10 15.82
CA SER A 24 -15.65 -3.89 15.91
C SER A 24 -16.39 -5.17 16.30
N TYR A 25 -15.99 -6.31 15.71
CA TYR A 25 -16.54 -7.62 16.05
C TYR A 25 -16.24 -8.01 17.49
N SER A 26 -14.99 -7.89 17.94
CA SER A 26 -14.57 -8.27 19.30
C SER A 26 -15.23 -7.40 20.36
N SER A 27 -15.38 -6.10 20.10
CA SER A 27 -16.03 -5.14 20.99
C SER A 27 -17.52 -5.42 21.20
N LYS A 28 -18.24 -5.73 20.13
CA LYS A 28 -19.68 -6.03 20.20
C LYS A 28 -19.97 -7.29 20.99
N GLN A 29 -19.13 -8.32 20.82
CA GLN A 29 -19.29 -9.57 21.55
C GLN A 29 -19.11 -9.34 23.05
N TYR A 30 -18.05 -8.63 23.46
CA TYR A 30 -17.86 -8.29 24.87
C TYR A 30 -19.05 -7.52 25.46
N GLU A 31 -19.58 -6.52 24.76
CA GLU A 31 -20.73 -5.74 25.23
C GLU A 31 -21.97 -6.63 25.42
N PHE A 32 -22.26 -7.51 24.47
CA PHE A 32 -23.38 -8.44 24.54
C PHE A 32 -23.27 -9.37 25.76
N TYR A 33 -22.13 -10.03 25.94
CA TYR A 33 -21.93 -10.93 27.09
C TYR A 33 -21.91 -10.16 28.43
N SER A 34 -21.44 -8.90 28.45
CA SER A 34 -21.45 -8.06 29.66
C SER A 34 -22.86 -7.75 30.15
N LYS A 35 -23.80 -7.55 29.22
CA LYS A 35 -25.21 -7.32 29.55
C LYS A 35 -25.89 -8.61 30.01
N GLU A 36 -25.57 -9.74 29.38
CA GLU A 36 -26.10 -11.04 29.77
C GLU A 36 -25.70 -11.41 31.21
N TYR A 37 -24.43 -11.24 31.56
CA TYR A 37 -23.94 -11.47 32.93
C TYR A 37 -24.55 -10.51 33.96
N ALA A 38 -24.75 -9.24 33.59
CA ALA A 38 -25.37 -8.27 34.49
C ALA A 38 -26.82 -8.64 34.83
N ASN A 39 -27.52 -9.33 33.94
CA ASN A 39 -28.89 -9.79 34.14
C ASN A 39 -28.96 -11.14 34.88
N ASN A 40 -28.00 -12.05 34.64
CA ASN A 40 -27.97 -13.35 35.30
C ASN A 40 -26.51 -13.80 35.57
N PRO A 41 -25.97 -13.56 36.77
CA PRO A 41 -24.59 -13.93 37.09
C PRO A 41 -24.48 -15.42 37.39
N ASP A 42 -24.18 -16.22 36.37
CA ASP A 42 -23.84 -17.65 36.47
C ASP A 42 -22.34 -17.91 36.18
N ASP A 43 -21.82 -19.02 36.69
CA ASP A 43 -20.40 -19.42 36.51
C ASP A 43 -20.04 -19.60 35.02
N LEU A 44 -21.02 -19.99 34.21
CA LEU A 44 -20.85 -20.12 32.77
C LEU A 44 -20.66 -18.75 32.09
N ALA A 45 -21.49 -17.74 32.41
CA ALA A 45 -21.32 -16.40 31.87
C ALA A 45 -20.01 -15.74 32.32
N GLU A 46 -19.53 -15.98 33.54
CA GLU A 46 -18.21 -15.51 33.98
C GLU A 46 -17.08 -16.04 33.08
N ARG A 47 -17.17 -17.31 32.70
CA ARG A 47 -16.21 -17.96 31.80
C ARG A 47 -16.23 -17.34 30.41
N TYR A 48 -17.42 -17.13 29.84
CA TYR A 48 -17.58 -16.49 28.53
C TYR A 48 -17.12 -15.03 28.55
N LEU A 49 -17.48 -14.27 29.58
CA LEU A 49 -17.01 -12.89 29.75
C LEU A 49 -15.50 -12.78 29.78
N ARG A 50 -14.85 -13.61 30.59
CA ARG A 50 -13.39 -13.60 30.73
C ARG A 50 -12.71 -13.96 29.42
N TYR A 51 -13.28 -14.91 28.67
CA TYR A 51 -12.80 -15.26 27.33
C TYR A 51 -12.91 -14.07 26.37
N TRP A 52 -14.07 -13.41 26.28
CA TRP A 52 -14.27 -12.29 25.37
C TRP A 52 -13.50 -11.04 25.77
N ARG A 53 -13.34 -10.76 27.07
CA ARG A 53 -12.48 -9.69 27.57
C ARG A 53 -11.04 -9.85 27.09
N ARG A 54 -10.49 -11.06 27.26
CA ARG A 54 -9.11 -11.36 26.84
C ARG A 54 -8.94 -11.25 25.33
N ASN A 55 -9.93 -11.68 24.55
CA ASN A 55 -9.89 -11.53 23.09
C ASN A 55 -9.94 -10.06 22.65
N MET A 56 -10.70 -9.20 23.34
CA MET A 56 -10.67 -7.75 23.08
C MET A 56 -9.28 -7.15 23.35
N GLU A 57 -8.68 -7.48 24.49
CA GLU A 57 -7.33 -7.01 24.82
C GLU A 57 -6.30 -7.47 23.78
N LEU A 58 -6.39 -8.74 23.34
CA LEU A 58 -5.55 -9.28 22.27
C LEU A 58 -5.79 -8.58 20.93
N SER A 59 -7.04 -8.25 20.59
CA SER A 59 -7.35 -7.52 19.34
C SER A 59 -6.76 -6.10 19.33
N TYR A 60 -6.74 -5.43 20.48
CA TYR A 60 -6.12 -4.11 20.63
C TYR A 60 -4.60 -4.17 20.52
N ILE A 61 -3.97 -5.15 21.19
CA ILE A 61 -2.52 -5.40 21.07
C ILE A 61 -2.15 -5.76 19.63
N ALA A 62 -2.95 -6.60 18.97
CA ALA A 62 -2.75 -6.96 17.56
C ALA A 62 -2.86 -5.75 16.64
N MET A 63 -3.78 -4.82 16.90
CA MET A 63 -3.87 -3.55 16.15
C MET A 63 -2.59 -2.72 16.30
N ILE A 64 -2.08 -2.58 17.52
CA ILE A 64 -0.81 -1.87 17.78
C ILE A 64 0.35 -2.57 17.05
N ALA A 65 0.39 -3.90 17.06
CA ALA A 65 1.41 -4.68 16.36
C ALA A 65 1.33 -4.49 14.83
N VAL A 66 0.13 -4.52 14.25
CA VAL A 66 -0.09 -4.27 12.81
C VAL A 66 0.30 -2.84 12.44
N TYR A 67 -0.01 -1.86 13.30
CA TYR A 67 0.41 -0.48 13.10
C TYR A 67 1.94 -0.34 13.13
N ALA A 68 2.61 -0.97 14.09
CA ALA A 68 4.06 -0.97 14.17
C ALA A 68 4.71 -1.61 12.93
N LEU A 69 4.16 -2.71 12.42
CA LEU A 69 4.63 -3.34 11.18
C LEU A 69 4.48 -2.41 9.96
N GLN A 70 3.38 -1.64 9.87
CA GLN A 70 3.22 -0.64 8.80
C GLN A 70 4.26 0.47 8.89
N VAL A 71 4.62 0.91 10.10
CA VAL A 71 5.69 1.91 10.31
C VAL A 71 7.05 1.36 9.91
N VAL A 72 7.35 0.10 10.28
CA VAL A 72 8.60 -0.57 9.89
C VAL A 72 8.69 -0.75 8.38
N ASP A 73 7.63 -1.20 7.72
CA ASP A 73 7.58 -1.33 6.25
C ASP A 73 7.85 0.01 5.55
N ALA A 74 7.21 1.09 6.03
CA ALA A 74 7.46 2.45 5.52
C ALA A 74 8.89 2.94 5.79
N TYR A 75 9.46 2.62 6.96
CA TYR A 75 10.83 2.99 7.33
C TYR A 75 11.87 2.28 6.47
N VAL A 76 11.69 0.98 6.20
CA VAL A 76 12.56 0.20 5.31
C VAL A 76 12.53 0.76 3.89
N ASP A 77 11.34 1.08 3.37
CA ASP A 77 11.16 1.68 2.04
C ASP A 77 11.85 3.05 1.91
N ALA A 78 11.86 3.84 2.99
CA ALA A 78 12.52 5.14 3.05
C ALA A 78 14.06 5.01 3.16
N GLN A 79 14.55 4.00 3.91
CA GLN A 79 15.98 3.71 4.05
C GLN A 79 16.60 3.12 2.77
N LEU A 80 15.82 2.41 1.94
CA LEU A 80 16.28 1.89 0.65
C LEU A 80 16.15 2.91 -0.50
N TYR A 81 15.48 4.05 -0.29
CA TYR A 81 15.33 5.10 -1.31
C TYR A 81 16.58 5.97 -1.48
N SER A 82 17.53 5.94 -0.53
CA SER A 82 18.80 6.68 -0.64
C SER A 82 19.88 5.95 -1.46
N TRP A 83 19.57 4.77 -2.02
CA TRP A 83 20.41 4.19 -3.06
C TRP A 83 20.11 4.91 -4.38
N ASP A 84 20.96 5.88 -4.64
CA ASP A 84 21.07 6.81 -5.75
C ASP A 84 20.57 6.26 -7.11
N VAL A 85 19.32 6.58 -7.46
CA VAL A 85 18.91 6.66 -8.87
C VAL A 85 18.75 8.14 -9.16
N ASN A 86 19.88 8.82 -9.37
CA ASN A 86 19.87 10.12 -10.02
C ASN A 86 19.22 9.97 -11.41
N GLU A 87 18.11 10.67 -11.65
CA GLU A 87 17.30 10.66 -12.90
C GLU A 87 18.04 11.31 -14.09
N ASP A 88 19.35 11.53 -14.03
CA ASP A 88 20.11 12.27 -15.04
C ASP A 88 20.40 11.49 -16.34
N LEU A 89 19.88 10.27 -16.48
CA LEU A 89 19.94 9.51 -17.73
C LEU A 89 18.55 9.31 -18.33
N SER A 90 17.92 10.40 -18.78
CA SER A 90 16.68 10.32 -19.55
C SER A 90 16.98 9.80 -20.97
N MET A 91 16.60 8.57 -21.28
CA MET A 91 16.55 8.06 -22.65
C MET A 91 15.26 8.57 -23.31
N GLY A 92 15.39 9.61 -24.15
CA GLY A 92 14.25 10.15 -24.88
C GLY A 92 14.05 9.40 -26.18
N ILE A 93 12.99 8.58 -26.28
CA ILE A 93 12.55 7.97 -27.54
C ILE A 93 11.46 8.87 -28.13
N SER A 94 11.78 9.59 -29.21
CA SER A 94 10.81 10.42 -29.94
C SER A 94 10.54 9.81 -31.30
N PRO A 95 9.27 9.65 -31.72
CA PRO A 95 8.95 9.25 -33.08
C PRO A 95 9.43 10.35 -34.05
N SER A 96 10.23 9.95 -35.02
CA SER A 96 10.87 10.81 -36.00
C SER A 96 10.25 10.55 -37.37
N LEU A 97 9.52 11.54 -37.90
CA LEU A 97 9.05 11.55 -39.28
C LEU A 97 10.09 12.29 -40.11
N GLN A 98 10.95 11.55 -40.82
CA GLN A 98 11.92 12.16 -41.73
C GLN A 98 11.42 11.97 -43.18
N PRO A 99 11.27 13.05 -43.97
CA PRO A 99 10.97 12.91 -45.38
C PRO A 99 12.18 12.30 -46.09
N LEU A 100 12.00 11.13 -46.71
CA LEU A 100 13.06 10.48 -47.47
C LEU A 100 13.19 11.18 -48.83
N MET A 101 14.18 12.07 -48.96
CA MET A 101 14.48 12.72 -50.23
C MET A 101 15.39 11.82 -51.07
N VAL A 102 14.79 10.99 -51.92
CA VAL A 102 15.51 10.22 -52.96
C VAL A 102 15.64 11.10 -54.21
N PRO A 103 16.84 11.37 -54.74
CA PRO A 103 17.00 12.17 -55.95
C PRO A 103 16.37 11.44 -57.15
N GLY A 104 15.28 11.97 -57.69
CA GLY A 104 14.74 11.56 -59.00
C GLY A 104 13.27 11.14 -59.06
N SER A 105 12.60 10.75 -57.97
CA SER A 105 11.12 10.61 -57.89
C SER A 105 10.66 10.02 -56.55
N LEU A 106 9.42 10.35 -56.18
CA LEU A 106 8.61 9.89 -55.04
C LEU A 106 9.12 10.32 -53.64
N THR A 107 8.49 11.38 -53.10
CA THR A 107 8.57 11.73 -51.67
C THR A 107 7.82 10.68 -50.84
N GLY A 108 8.54 9.74 -50.22
CA GLY A 108 7.99 8.81 -49.24
C GLY A 108 8.18 9.33 -47.81
N GLN A 109 7.17 9.19 -46.96
CA GLN A 109 7.30 9.48 -45.53
C GLN A 109 8.06 8.32 -44.85
N SER A 110 9.19 8.60 -44.20
CA SER A 110 9.92 7.60 -43.41
C SER A 110 9.55 7.70 -41.94
N PHE A 111 9.15 6.57 -41.36
CA PHE A 111 8.84 6.44 -39.95
C PHE A 111 10.06 5.84 -39.24
N GLY A 112 10.67 6.59 -38.32
CA GLY A 112 11.80 6.14 -37.52
C GLY A 112 11.60 6.44 -36.04
N LEU A 113 12.38 5.78 -35.18
CA LEU A 113 12.49 6.13 -33.77
C LEU A 113 13.85 6.80 -33.55
N THR A 114 13.87 7.99 -32.92
CA THR A 114 15.12 8.65 -32.51
C THR A 114 15.30 8.47 -31.01
N CYS A 115 16.44 7.91 -30.61
CA CYS A 115 16.84 7.78 -29.20
C CYS A 115 17.93 8.82 -28.89
N SER A 116 17.70 9.67 -27.89
CA SER A 116 18.70 10.65 -27.44
C SER A 116 19.07 10.45 -25.97
N PHE A 117 20.37 10.53 -25.68
CA PHE A 117 20.92 10.47 -24.34
C PHE A 117 21.49 11.84 -23.98
N LYS A 118 21.03 12.41 -22.88
CA LYS A 118 21.63 13.61 -22.30
C LYS A 118 22.38 13.19 -21.05
N LEU A 119 23.70 13.40 -21.05
CA LEU A 119 24.58 13.22 -19.90
C LEU A 119 25.02 14.61 -19.45
N LYS A 120 24.80 14.95 -18.18
CA LYS A 120 25.38 16.14 -17.56
C LYS A 120 26.66 15.73 -16.84
N ARG A 121 27.76 16.42 -17.17
CA ARG A 121 29.11 16.14 -16.68
C ARG A 121 29.30 16.60 -15.24
#